data_AF-A0A7S2WR21-F1
#
_entry.id   AF-A0A7S2WR21-F1
#
_cell.length_a   1.000
_cell.length_b   1.000
_cell.length_c   1.000
_cell.angle_alpha   90.00
_cell.angle_beta   90.00
_cell.angle_gamma   90.00
#
_symmetry.space_group_name_H-M   'P 1'
#
loop_
_entity.id
_entity.type
_entity.pdbx_description
1 polymer ?
#
loop_
_entity_poly.entity_id
_entity_poly.type
_entity_poly.pdbx_seq_one_letter_code
_entity_poly.pdbx_strand_id
1 'polypeptide(L)'
;STGLSDEHDFLGMHISRDRIRRTLSLTAPALIDKLVAILGAPTVSVPTPLVPDLVTKLDLDASSDNPVVPESEFNCRAVLGLALWIVVACRPDASFAASLLARHAAKQTQAVVAGIRRLGHYLVSTRDLA
;
A
#
# COMPACT_ATOMS: atom_id res chain seq x y z
N SER A 1 10.93 -1.37 33.49
CA SER A 1 9.78 -0.62 32.94
C SER A 1 9.80 0.78 33.53
N THR A 2 10.43 1.73 32.83
CA THR A 2 10.26 3.17 33.09
C THR A 2 9.09 3.60 32.22
N GLY A 3 7.90 3.79 32.81
CA GLY A 3 6.61 3.94 32.10
C GLY A 3 6.44 5.21 31.27
N LEU A 4 7.36 5.48 30.34
CA LEU A 4 7.41 6.68 29.50
C LEU A 4 7.07 6.38 28.03
N SER A 5 7.34 5.17 27.56
CA SER A 5 7.00 4.66 26.23
C SER A 5 6.21 3.35 26.36
N ASP A 6 4.98 3.33 25.85
CA ASP A 6 4.14 2.13 25.79
C ASP A 6 4.15 1.60 24.35
N GLU A 7 4.59 0.35 24.16
CA GLU A 7 4.60 -0.34 22.87
C GLU A 7 3.56 -1.46 22.86
N HIS A 8 2.76 -1.53 21.79
CA HIS A 8 1.71 -2.52 21.64
C HIS A 8 1.62 -3.01 20.19
N ASP A 9 1.47 -4.32 20.01
CA ASP A 9 1.18 -4.91 18.71
C ASP A 9 -0.29 -5.33 18.62
N PHE A 10 -0.97 -4.93 17.54
CA PHE A 10 -2.36 -5.30 17.29
C PHE A 10 -2.60 -5.51 15.80
N LEU A 11 -3.02 -6.73 15.41
CA LEU A 11 -3.32 -7.09 14.02
C LEU A 11 -2.21 -6.72 13.01
N GLY A 12 -0.94 -6.87 13.43
CA GLY A 12 0.24 -6.54 12.63
C GLY A 12 0.61 -5.06 12.58
N MET A 13 -0.14 -4.19 13.27
CA MET A 13 0.30 -2.82 13.57
C MET A 13 1.18 -2.82 14.81
N HIS A 14 2.23 -2.02 14.77
CA HIS A 14 3.06 -1.65 15.90
C HIS A 14 2.73 -0.22 16.31
N ILE A 15 2.28 -0.07 17.55
CA ILE A 15 1.79 1.17 18.15
C ILE A 15 2.79 1.60 19.22
N SER A 16 3.41 2.76 19.03
CA SER A 16 4.31 3.36 20.01
C SER A 16 3.76 4.69 20.48
N ARG A 17 3.61 4.85 21.80
CA ARG A 17 3.13 6.08 22.42
C ARG A 17 4.23 6.75 23.22
N ASP A 18 4.63 7.95 22.80
CA ASP A 18 5.51 8.81 23.58
C ASP A 18 4.66 9.81 24.38
N ARG A 19 4.65 9.64 25.70
CA ARG A 19 3.86 10.48 26.61
C ARG A 19 4.47 11.86 26.85
N ILE A 20 5.79 11.99 26.70
CA ILE A 20 6.50 13.26 26.87
C ILE A 20 6.24 14.15 25.66
N ARG A 21 6.46 13.62 24.46
CA ARG A 21 6.22 14.34 23.20
C ARG A 21 4.74 14.43 22.83
N ARG A 22 3.88 13.67 23.53
CA ARG A 22 2.44 13.55 23.27
C ARG A 22 2.15 13.07 21.84
N THR A 23 3.00 12.20 21.33
CA THR A 23 2.89 11.63 19.97
C THR A 23 2.50 10.15 20.04
N LEU A 24 1.73 9.73 19.03
CA LEU A 24 1.40 8.34 18.79
C LEU A 24 1.94 7.97 17.40
N SER A 25 2.75 6.93 17.32
CA SER A 25 3.32 6.41 16.08
C SER A 25 2.68 5.06 15.77
N LEU A 26 2.15 4.92 14.57
CA LEU A 26 1.50 3.71 14.06
C LEU A 26 2.29 3.23 12.85
N THR A 27 2.80 2.01 12.90
CA THR A 27 3.53 1.39 11.80
C THR A 27 3.06 -0.03 11.58
N ALA A 28 3.35 -0.63 10.42
CA ALA A 28 2.93 -1.99 10.08
C ALA A 28 4.07 -2.81 9.46
N PRO A 29 5.22 -2.96 10.15
CA PRO A 29 6.46 -3.48 9.56
C PRO A 29 6.28 -4.88 8.95
N ALA A 30 5.67 -5.81 9.71
CA ALA A 30 5.44 -7.18 9.25
C ALA A 30 4.52 -7.27 8.01
N LEU A 31 3.60 -6.31 7.84
CA LEU A 31 2.69 -6.27 6.70
C LEU A 31 3.37 -5.64 5.47
N ILE A 32 4.25 -4.65 5.68
CA ILE A 32 5.11 -4.10 4.63
C ILE A 32 6.08 -5.17 4.13
N ASP A 33 6.68 -5.97 5.02
CA ASP A 33 7.56 -7.08 4.62
C ASP A 33 6.80 -8.15 3.80
N LYS A 34 5.53 -8.41 4.13
CA LYS A 34 4.65 -9.25 3.29
C LYS A 34 4.40 -8.64 1.91
N LEU A 35 4.24 -7.32 1.80
CA LEU A 35 4.14 -6.66 0.50
C LEU A 35 5.42 -6.85 -0.32
N VAL A 36 6.60 -6.73 0.30
CA VAL A 36 7.89 -6.98 -0.35
C VAL A 36 7.98 -8.43 -0.84
N ALA A 37 7.53 -9.40 -0.04
CA ALA A 37 7.53 -10.80 -0.44
C ALA A 37 6.64 -11.09 -1.67
N ILE A 38 5.54 -10.35 -1.84
CA ILE A 38 4.59 -10.53 -2.95
C ILE A 38 5.01 -9.74 -4.19
N LEU A 39 5.46 -8.49 -4.02
CA LEU A 39 5.73 -7.55 -5.12
C LEU A 39 7.19 -7.50 -5.55
N GLY A 40 8.09 -7.97 -4.69
CA GLY A 40 9.51 -7.67 -4.75
C GLY A 40 9.83 -6.30 -4.16
N ALA A 41 11.11 -6.05 -3.92
CA ALA A 41 11.59 -4.72 -3.54
C ALA A 41 11.58 -3.79 -4.77
N PRO A 42 11.13 -2.53 -4.62
CA PRO A 42 11.19 -1.58 -5.71
C PRO A 42 12.65 -1.31 -6.11
N THR A 43 12.93 -1.28 -7.41
CA THR A 43 14.26 -0.95 -7.94
C THR A 43 14.61 0.53 -7.77
N VAL A 44 13.59 1.39 -7.71
CA VAL A 44 13.73 2.84 -7.56
C VAL A 44 12.73 3.30 -6.50
N SER A 45 13.11 4.27 -5.67
CA SER A 45 12.21 4.82 -4.66
C SER A 45 10.95 5.41 -5.31
N VAL A 46 9.80 5.04 -4.77
CA VAL A 46 8.49 5.53 -5.22
C VAL A 46 7.98 6.56 -4.20
N PRO A 47 8.06 7.88 -4.49
CA PRO A 47 7.72 8.92 -3.52
C PRO A 47 6.23 9.30 -3.51
N THR A 48 5.42 8.78 -4.43
CA THR A 48 3.98 9.07 -4.48
C THR A 48 3.15 7.80 -4.70
N PRO A 49 1.99 7.67 -4.02
CA PRO A 49 1.19 6.45 -4.06
C PRO A 49 0.56 6.19 -5.44
N LEU A 50 0.33 7.25 -6.22
CA LEU A 50 -0.24 7.18 -7.57
C LEU A 50 0.30 8.32 -8.43
N VAL A 51 0.19 8.20 -9.76
CA VAL A 51 0.58 9.25 -10.73
C VAL A 51 -0.59 9.59 -11.65
N PRO A 52 -0.70 10.84 -12.14
CA PRO A 52 -1.80 11.27 -13.00
C PRO A 52 -2.02 10.40 -14.23
N ASP A 53 -0.93 9.96 -14.88
CA ASP A 53 -1.00 9.07 -16.05
C ASP A 53 -1.73 7.76 -15.72
N LEU A 54 -1.42 7.12 -14.59
CA LEU A 54 -2.11 5.91 -14.16
C LEU A 54 -3.58 6.19 -13.83
N VAL A 55 -3.90 7.32 -13.18
CA VAL A 55 -5.29 7.70 -12.87
C VAL A 55 -6.15 7.70 -14.13
N THR A 56 -5.67 8.32 -15.21
CA THR A 56 -6.42 8.36 -16.49
C THR A 56 -6.59 6.99 -17.13
N LYS A 57 -5.67 6.05 -16.87
CA LYS A 57 -5.68 4.70 -17.45
C LYS A 57 -6.54 3.70 -16.68
N LEU A 58 -6.92 3.98 -15.42
CA LEU A 58 -7.74 3.07 -14.60
C LEU A 58 -9.16 2.88 -15.16
N ASP A 59 -9.69 3.91 -15.82
CA ASP A 59 -11.01 3.87 -16.43
C ASP A 59 -11.05 3.11 -17.75
N LEU A 60 -9.89 2.92 -18.40
CA LEU A 60 -9.80 2.17 -19.65
C LEU A 60 -10.24 0.71 -19.45
N ASP A 61 -10.96 0.20 -20.44
CA ASP A 61 -11.32 -1.21 -20.50
C ASP A 61 -10.17 -2.04 -21.07
N ALA A 62 -10.37 -3.36 -21.09
CA ALA A 62 -9.40 -4.28 -21.63
C ALA A 62 -9.24 -4.08 -23.15
N SER A 63 -7.99 -3.98 -23.60
CA SER A 63 -7.64 -3.84 -25.02
C SER A 63 -6.31 -4.55 -25.31
N SER A 64 -5.85 -4.55 -26.57
CA SER A 64 -4.53 -5.07 -26.92
C SER A 64 -3.40 -4.36 -26.15
N ASP A 65 -3.56 -3.07 -25.89
CA ASP A 65 -2.56 -2.21 -25.23
C ASP A 65 -2.74 -2.16 -23.70
N ASN A 66 -3.85 -2.70 -23.20
CA ASN A 66 -4.18 -2.80 -21.78
C ASN A 66 -4.86 -4.15 -21.48
N PRO A 67 -4.15 -5.27 -21.67
CA PRO A 67 -4.76 -6.59 -21.53
C PRO A 67 -5.13 -6.89 -20.08
N VAL A 68 -6.05 -7.85 -19.90
CA VAL A 68 -6.33 -8.45 -18.60
C VAL A 68 -5.14 -9.33 -18.21
N VAL A 69 -4.59 -9.10 -17.02
CA VAL A 69 -3.50 -9.89 -16.46
C VAL A 69 -4.09 -11.13 -15.77
N PRO A 70 -3.57 -12.34 -16.02
CA PRO A 70 -4.04 -13.54 -15.32
C PRO A 70 -3.84 -13.46 -13.79
N GLU A 71 -4.82 -13.95 -13.01
CA GLU A 71 -4.71 -13.95 -11.54
C GLU A 71 -3.54 -14.78 -11.01
N SER A 72 -3.08 -15.76 -11.79
CA SER A 72 -1.89 -16.56 -11.49
C SER A 72 -0.59 -15.75 -11.56
N GLU A 73 -0.59 -14.65 -12.30
CA GLU A 73 0.55 -13.73 -12.41
C GLU A 73 0.44 -12.62 -11.36
N PHE A 74 -0.75 -12.06 -11.18
CA PHE A 74 -0.99 -11.01 -10.20
C PHE A 74 -2.42 -11.04 -9.66
N ASN A 75 -2.56 -11.08 -8.34
CA ASN A 75 -3.87 -11.00 -7.69
C ASN A 75 -4.11 -9.60 -7.13
N CYS A 76 -4.74 -8.73 -7.94
CA CYS A 76 -5.06 -7.36 -7.55
C CYS A 76 -5.78 -7.26 -6.19
N ARG A 77 -6.76 -8.13 -5.93
CA ARG A 77 -7.58 -8.05 -4.70
C ARG A 77 -6.78 -8.42 -3.45
N ALA A 78 -5.95 -9.46 -3.53
CA ALA A 78 -5.13 -9.89 -2.41
C ALA A 78 -4.09 -8.82 -2.05
N VAL A 79 -3.37 -8.29 -3.05
CA VAL A 79 -2.37 -7.24 -2.83
C VAL A 79 -3.02 -5.97 -2.32
N LEU A 80 -4.12 -5.53 -2.96
CA LEU A 80 -4.81 -4.33 -2.55
C LEU A 80 -5.41 -4.46 -1.15
N GLY A 81 -5.96 -5.62 -0.77
CA GLY A 81 -6.48 -5.84 0.57
C GLY A 81 -5.42 -5.66 1.66
N LEU A 82 -4.23 -6.22 1.44
CA LEU A 82 -3.09 -6.03 2.34
C LEU A 82 -2.65 -4.56 2.41
N ALA A 83 -2.52 -3.89 1.26
CA ALA A 83 -2.19 -2.47 1.20
C ALA A 83 -3.25 -1.59 1.88
N LEU A 84 -4.52 -1.87 1.66
CA LEU A 84 -5.64 -1.10 2.21
C LEU A 84 -5.70 -1.21 3.73
N TRP A 85 -5.38 -2.37 4.31
CA TRP A 85 -5.24 -2.51 5.76
C TRP A 85 -4.15 -1.58 6.31
N ILE A 86 -2.95 -1.56 5.69
CA ILE A 86 -1.85 -0.66 6.10
C ILE A 86 -2.26 0.81 5.98
N VAL A 87 -2.96 1.17 4.90
CA VAL A 87 -3.40 2.55 4.62
C VAL A 87 -4.39 3.04 5.67
N VAL A 88 -5.43 2.27 5.97
CA VAL A 88 -6.44 2.64 6.97
C VAL A 88 -5.84 2.68 8.38
N ALA A 89 -4.90 1.76 8.66
CA ALA A 89 -4.26 1.62 9.95
C ALA A 89 -3.23 2.72 10.27
N CYS A 90 -2.33 2.99 9.33
CA CYS A 90 -1.08 3.72 9.61
C CYS A 90 -0.76 4.79 8.57
N ARG A 91 -1.35 4.74 7.36
CA ARG A 91 -0.92 5.55 6.21
C ARG A 91 -2.08 6.29 5.54
N PRO A 92 -2.75 7.21 6.26
CA PRO A 92 -3.91 7.92 5.74
C PRO A 92 -3.57 8.78 4.50
N ASP A 93 -2.31 9.17 4.33
CA ASP A 93 -1.78 9.89 3.16
C ASP A 93 -2.04 9.15 1.83
N ALA A 94 -2.12 7.82 1.85
CA ALA A 94 -2.38 6.99 0.68
C ALA A 94 -3.86 6.60 0.51
N SER A 95 -4.77 7.10 1.36
CA SER A 95 -6.20 6.71 1.36
C SER A 95 -6.89 6.99 0.03
N PHE A 96 -6.58 8.12 -0.60
CA PHE A 96 -7.13 8.47 -1.91
C PHE A 96 -6.75 7.44 -2.97
N ALA A 97 -5.46 7.10 -3.07
CA ALA A 97 -4.96 6.15 -4.05
C ALA A 97 -5.54 4.75 -3.82
N ALA A 98 -5.56 4.27 -2.57
CA ALA A 98 -6.12 2.97 -2.22
C ALA A 98 -7.63 2.89 -2.55
N SER A 99 -8.40 3.93 -2.19
CA SER A 99 -9.84 3.99 -2.47
C SER A 99 -10.12 4.05 -3.97
N LEU A 100 -9.35 4.84 -4.71
CA LEU A 100 -9.46 4.92 -6.16
C LEU A 100 -9.21 3.56 -6.81
N LEU A 101 -8.09 2.91 -6.49
CA LEU A 101 -7.74 1.59 -7.04
C LEU A 101 -8.75 0.50 -6.67
N ALA A 102 -9.35 0.56 -5.47
CA ALA A 102 -10.37 -0.40 -5.04
C ALA A 102 -11.59 -0.43 -5.96
N ARG A 103 -11.99 0.71 -6.54
CA ARG A 103 -13.11 0.77 -7.50
C ARG A 103 -12.82 -0.01 -8.78
N HIS A 104 -11.55 -0.14 -9.15
CA HIS A 104 -11.12 -0.78 -10.41
C HIS A 104 -10.52 -2.18 -10.21
N ALA A 105 -10.36 -2.65 -8.97
CA ALA A 105 -9.66 -3.89 -8.63
C ALA A 105 -10.26 -5.15 -9.27
N ALA A 106 -11.53 -5.11 -9.72
CA ALA A 106 -12.17 -6.22 -10.43
C ALA A 106 -11.76 -6.31 -11.91
N LYS A 107 -11.24 -5.24 -12.53
CA LYS A 107 -10.88 -5.25 -13.97
C LYS A 107 -9.64 -6.08 -14.26
N GLN A 108 -8.68 -6.15 -13.32
CA GLN A 108 -7.41 -6.87 -13.47
C GLN A 108 -6.63 -6.48 -14.74
N THR A 109 -6.85 -5.29 -15.28
CA THR A 109 -6.12 -4.80 -16.46
C THR A 109 -4.70 -4.38 -16.08
N GLN A 110 -3.80 -4.35 -17.06
CA GLN A 110 -2.40 -3.99 -16.83
C GLN A 110 -2.24 -2.60 -16.17
N ALA A 111 -3.10 -1.63 -16.51
CA ALA A 111 -3.14 -0.33 -15.84
C ALA A 111 -3.49 -0.43 -14.34
N VAL A 112 -4.48 -1.25 -13.99
CA VAL A 112 -4.89 -1.48 -12.59
C VAL A 112 -3.80 -2.20 -11.81
N VAL A 113 -3.20 -3.25 -12.40
CA VAL A 113 -2.06 -3.97 -11.83
C VAL A 113 -0.88 -3.01 -11.58
N ALA A 114 -0.56 -2.15 -12.54
CA ALA A 114 0.50 -1.15 -12.38
C ALA A 114 0.20 -0.14 -11.25
N GLY A 115 -1.06 0.31 -11.14
CA GLY A 115 -1.51 1.17 -10.05
C GLY A 115 -1.36 0.53 -8.67
N ILE A 116 -1.84 -0.71 -8.51
CA ILE A 116 -1.76 -1.44 -7.24
C ILE A 116 -0.31 -1.76 -6.88
N ARG A 117 0.51 -2.19 -7.84
CA ARG A 117 1.94 -2.42 -7.63
C ARG A 117 2.65 -1.13 -7.19
N ARG A 118 2.33 0.01 -7.82
CA ARG A 118 2.88 1.31 -7.43
C ARG A 118 2.51 1.68 -6.00
N LEU A 119 1.24 1.51 -5.60
CA LEU A 119 0.80 1.77 -4.23
C LEU A 119 1.58 0.90 -3.24
N GLY A 120 1.76 -0.40 -3.52
CA GLY A 120 2.57 -1.29 -2.70
C GLY A 120 4.02 -0.83 -2.60
N HIS A 121 4.66 -0.49 -3.73
CA HIS A 121 6.03 0.03 -3.75
C HIS A 121 6.17 1.37 -3.03
N TYR A 122 5.15 2.24 -3.06
CA TYR A 122 5.13 3.47 -2.29
C TYR A 122 5.17 3.19 -0.79
N LEU A 123 4.32 2.29 -0.29
CA LEU A 123 4.30 1.89 1.11
C LEU A 123 5.64 1.29 1.55
N VAL A 124 6.26 0.48 0.69
CA VAL A 124 7.59 -0.10 0.94
C VAL A 124 8.68 0.98 0.93
N SER A 125 8.69 1.88 -0.06
CA SER A 125 9.71 2.92 -0.20
C SER A 125 9.67 3.97 0.90
N THR A 126 8.49 4.16 1.51
CA THR A 126 8.23 5.19 2.53
C THR A 126 7.95 4.57 3.90
N ARG A 127 8.38 3.33 4.15
CA ARG A 127 8.17 2.60 5.41
C ARG A 127 8.75 3.30 6.63
N ASP A 128 9.83 4.05 6.44
CA ASP A 128 10.56 4.75 7.50
C ASP A 128 10.33 6.27 7.46
N LEU A 129 9.35 6.74 6.65
CA LEU A 129 8.98 8.15 6.61
C LEU A 129 8.21 8.48 7.90
N ALA A 130 8.90 9.16 8.82
CA ALA A 130 8.39 9.61 10.12
C ALA A 130 7.56 10.89 10.03
#